data_AF-A0A930EIE8-F1
#
_entry.id   AF-A0A930EIE8-F1
#
_cell.length_a   1.000
_cell.length_b   1.000
_cell.length_c   1.000
_cell.angle_alpha   90.00
_cell.angle_beta   90.00
_cell.angle_gamma   90.00
#
_symmetry.space_group_name_H-M   'P 1'
#
loop_
_entity.id
_entity.type
_entity.pdbx_description
1 polymer ?
#
loop_
_entity_poly.entity_id
_entity_poly.type
_entity_poly.pdbx_seq_one_letter_code
_entity_poly.pdbx_strand_id
1 'polypeptide(L)'
;VLDAIRIVVDRNILCGNALSMKMVDAEQNDTDEPIIFSEWTLAMGGKVKRRDFRLDELLEGQRQQMSLFGLSGSNTSEWEFDEELQAYIPLPIREFPLMDIYQIGAAA
;
A
#
# COMPACT_ATOMS: atom_id res chain seq x y z
N VAL A 1 -3.78 17.43 -15.52
CA VAL A 1 -4.95 16.99 -14.68
C VAL A 1 -5.33 15.55 -14.99
N LEU A 2 -5.68 15.20 -16.23
CA LEU A 2 -6.06 13.83 -16.59
C LEU A 2 -4.98 12.79 -16.27
N ASP A 3 -3.70 13.12 -16.45
CA ASP A 3 -2.60 12.20 -16.11
C ASP A 3 -2.50 11.93 -14.60
N ALA A 4 -2.74 12.95 -13.77
CA ALA A 4 -2.77 12.78 -12.32
C ALA A 4 -3.91 11.85 -11.90
N ILE A 5 -5.09 12.02 -12.50
CA ILE A 5 -6.24 11.13 -12.27
C ILE A 5 -5.91 9.70 -12.71
N ARG A 6 -5.34 9.53 -13.90
CA ARG A 6 -4.95 8.21 -14.41
C ARG A 6 -3.99 7.49 -13.46
N ILE A 7 -2.91 8.16 -13.02
CA ILE A 7 -1.94 7.56 -12.09
C ILE A 7 -2.59 7.17 -10.77
N VAL A 8 -3.46 8.02 -10.21
CA VAL A 8 -4.15 7.69 -8.95
C VAL A 8 -5.05 6.46 -9.14
N VAL A 9 -5.80 6.39 -10.24
CA VAL A 9 -6.68 5.24 -10.53
C VAL A 9 -5.85 3.97 -10.75
N ASP A 10 -4.81 4.01 -11.58
CA ASP A 10 -3.96 2.86 -11.90
C ASP A 10 -3.25 2.30 -10.66
N ARG A 11 -2.96 3.15 -9.67
CA ARG A 11 -2.32 2.74 -8.40
C ARG A 11 -3.29 2.17 -7.36
N ASN A 12 -4.58 2.44 -7.50
CA ASN A 12 -5.59 2.07 -6.51
C ASN A 12 -6.59 1.02 -6.99
N ILE A 13 -6.69 0.79 -8.31
CA ILE A 13 -7.46 -0.33 -8.87
C ILE A 13 -6.49 -1.45 -9.24
N LEU A 14 -6.27 -2.36 -8.29
CA LEU A 14 -5.32 -3.46 -8.42
C LEU A 14 -6.03 -4.75 -8.82
N CYS A 15 -5.41 -5.53 -9.72
CA CYS A 15 -5.86 -6.87 -10.06
C CYS A 15 -4.90 -7.89 -9.40
N GLY A 16 -5.44 -8.69 -8.49
CA GLY A 16 -4.67 -9.68 -7.74
C GLY A 16 -5.60 -10.75 -7.15
N ASN A 17 -4.99 -11.76 -6.53
CA ASN A 17 -5.69 -12.84 -5.87
C ASN A 17 -5.83 -12.53 -4.38
N ALA A 18 -7.07 -12.31 -3.92
CA ALA A 18 -7.35 -11.96 -2.53
C ALA A 18 -7.11 -13.11 -1.53
N LEU A 19 -7.00 -14.36 -1.98
CA LEU A 19 -6.72 -15.50 -1.11
C LEU A 19 -5.23 -15.67 -0.83
N SER A 20 -4.39 -15.54 -1.87
CA SER A 20 -2.93 -15.62 -1.73
C SER A 20 -2.27 -14.26 -1.47
N MET A 21 -3.02 -13.17 -1.64
CA MET A 21 -2.59 -11.77 -1.48
C MET A 21 -1.45 -11.38 -2.44
N LYS A 22 -1.40 -12.06 -3.60
CA LYS A 22 -0.41 -11.87 -4.66
C LYS A 22 -1.02 -11.22 -5.89
N MET A 23 -0.20 -10.51 -6.67
CA MET A 23 -0.56 -10.02 -7.99
C MET A 23 -0.79 -11.19 -8.94
N VAL A 24 -1.61 -11.00 -9.98
CA VAL A 24 -1.87 -12.02 -11.00
C VAL A 24 -1.34 -11.58 -12.37
N ASP A 25 -0.94 -12.56 -13.18
CA ASP A 25 -0.56 -12.33 -14.59
C ASP A 25 -1.80 -12.19 -15.51
N ALA A 26 -1.55 -12.03 -16.81
CA ALA A 26 -2.61 -11.90 -17.81
C ALA A 26 -3.47 -13.16 -17.95
N GLU A 27 -2.94 -14.32 -17.55
CA GLU A 27 -3.64 -15.61 -17.53
C GLU A 27 -4.33 -15.90 -16.18
N GLN A 28 -4.36 -14.92 -15.27
CA GLN A 28 -4.93 -15.01 -13.91
C GLN A 28 -4.21 -15.98 -12.96
N ASN A 29 -2.94 -16.28 -13.22
CA ASN A 29 -2.12 -17.06 -12.28
C ASN A 29 -1.41 -16.14 -11.29
N ASP A 30 -1.25 -16.63 -10.05
CA ASP A 30 -0.49 -15.92 -9.02
C ASP A 30 0.96 -15.73 -9.44
N THR A 31 1.43 -14.49 -9.34
CA THR A 31 2.85 -14.14 -9.45
C THR A 31 3.52 -14.18 -8.08
N ASP A 32 4.84 -13.96 -8.03
CA ASP A 32 5.56 -13.83 -6.76
C ASP A 32 5.50 -12.42 -6.15
N GLU A 33 4.88 -11.46 -6.84
CA GLU A 33 4.76 -10.10 -6.35
C GLU A 33 3.55 -9.96 -5.39
N PRO A 34 3.73 -9.40 -4.17
CA PRO A 34 2.62 -9.13 -3.28
C PRO A 34 1.76 -7.98 -3.80
N ILE A 35 0.50 -7.94 -3.39
CA ILE A 35 -0.38 -6.79 -3.69
C ILE A 35 0.11 -5.58 -2.88
N ILE A 36 0.54 -4.52 -3.58
CA ILE A 36 0.98 -3.25 -3.00
C ILE A 36 -0.09 -2.20 -3.23
N PHE A 37 -0.58 -1.56 -2.17
CA PHE A 37 -1.52 -0.45 -2.26
C PHE A 37 -0.86 0.88 -1.92
N SER A 38 -1.31 1.94 -2.58
CA SER A 38 -0.83 3.31 -2.33
C SER A 38 -1.88 4.10 -1.55
N GLU A 39 -1.55 4.51 -0.33
CA GLU A 39 -2.30 5.48 0.44
C GLU A 39 -1.93 6.91 0.01
N TRP A 40 -2.92 7.80 -0.04
CA TRP A 40 -2.74 9.21 -0.38
C TRP A 40 -3.27 10.10 0.74
N THR A 41 -2.37 10.79 1.44
CA THR A 41 -2.73 11.79 2.46
C THR A 41 -2.88 13.16 1.80
N LEU A 42 -4.05 13.80 1.97
CA LEU A 42 -4.27 15.19 1.54
C LEU A 42 -3.78 16.16 2.61
N ALA A 43 -2.91 17.08 2.21
CA ALA A 43 -2.42 18.18 3.05
C ALA A 43 -3.01 19.52 2.59
N MET A 44 -2.85 20.55 3.44
CA MET A 44 -3.32 21.90 3.12
C MET A 44 -2.68 22.44 1.83
N GLY A 45 -3.49 23.11 1.00
CA GLY A 45 -3.02 23.74 -0.23
C GLY A 45 -2.95 22.82 -1.46
N GLY A 46 -3.76 21.76 -1.52
CA GLY A 46 -3.80 20.86 -2.69
C GLY A 46 -2.57 19.96 -2.84
N LYS A 47 -1.80 19.83 -1.76
CA LYS A 47 -0.63 18.96 -1.72
C LYS A 47 -1.01 17.58 -1.22
N VAL A 48 -0.32 16.57 -1.71
CA VAL A 48 -0.56 15.17 -1.39
C VAL A 48 0.75 14.47 -1.08
N LYS A 49 0.66 13.48 -0.20
CA LYS A 49 1.77 12.58 0.14
C LYS A 49 1.33 11.15 -0.15
N ARG A 50 2.17 10.39 -0.82
CA ARG A 50 1.93 8.97 -1.11
C ARG A 50 2.74 8.10 -0.16
N ARG A 51 2.12 7.05 0.35
CA ARG A 51 2.78 5.95 1.07
C ARG A 51 2.34 4.64 0.44
N ASP A 52 3.28 3.72 0.22
CA ASP A 52 2.96 2.39 -0.30
C ASP A 52 3.09 1.36 0.82
N PHE A 53 2.22 0.36 0.80
CA PHE A 53 2.10 -0.66 1.82
C PHE A 53 1.74 -2.00 1.17
N ARG A 54 2.04 -3.09 1.87
CA ARG A 54 1.69 -4.44 1.42
C ARG A 54 0.38 -4.92 2.05
N LEU A 55 -0.50 -5.49 1.24
CA LEU A 55 -1.82 -5.94 1.70
C LEU A 55 -1.75 -7.14 2.65
N ASP A 56 -0.84 -8.08 2.39
CA ASP A 56 -0.66 -9.27 3.23
C ASP A 56 -0.23 -8.90 4.65
N GLU A 57 0.67 -7.92 4.76
CA GLU A 57 1.09 -7.35 6.04
C GLU A 57 -0.06 -6.59 6.72
N LEU A 58 -0.81 -5.73 6.03
CA LEU A 58 -1.98 -5.07 6.65
C LEU A 58 -2.96 -6.06 7.30
N LEU A 59 -3.23 -7.18 6.63
CA LEU A 59 -4.19 -8.19 7.11
C LEU A 59 -3.63 -9.02 8.28
N GLU A 60 -2.31 -9.07 8.44
CA GLU A 60 -1.68 -9.72 9.59
C GLU A 60 -1.88 -8.92 10.89
N GLY A 61 -1.90 -7.58 10.83
CA GLY A 61 -2.07 -6.71 12.00
C GLY A 61 -3.43 -6.84 12.68
N GLN A 62 -4.43 -7.33 11.94
CA GLN A 62 -5.76 -7.63 12.46
C GLN A 62 -5.83 -8.98 13.19
N ARG A 63 -4.78 -9.82 13.13
CA ARG A 63 -4.77 -11.12 13.79
C ARG A 63 -4.35 -10.98 15.25
N GLN A 64 -5.09 -11.63 16.14
CA GLN A 64 -4.89 -11.62 17.59
C GLN A 64 -3.52 -12.18 18.03
N GLN A 65 -2.87 -12.98 17.18
CA GLN A 65 -1.51 -13.48 17.36
C GLN A 65 -0.69 -13.11 16.14
N MET A 66 0.11 -12.06 16.27
CA MET A 66 1.17 -11.75 15.30
C MET A 66 2.29 -12.78 15.44
N SER A 67 2.77 -13.33 14.32
CA SER A 67 3.95 -14.18 14.33
C SER A 67 5.18 -13.32 14.64
N LEU A 68 6.09 -13.78 15.50
CA LEU A 68 7.34 -13.08 15.81
C LEU A 68 8.21 -12.82 14.56
N PHE A 69 7.99 -13.59 13.49
CA PHE A 69 8.69 -13.49 12.20
C PHE A 69 7.78 -13.03 11.05
N GLY A 70 6.57 -12.53 11.37
CA GLY A 70 5.50 -12.34 10.39
C GLY A 70 5.01 -13.68 9.80
N LEU A 71 3.85 -13.67 9.16
CA LEU A 71 3.30 -14.82 8.44
C LEU A 71 3.85 -14.91 7.02
N SER A 72 4.32 -13.79 6.46
CA SER A 72 4.95 -13.72 5.13
C SER A 72 6.43 -14.15 5.13
N GLY A 73 7.05 -14.43 6.28
CA GLY A 73 8.50 -14.66 6.36
C GLY A 73 9.32 -13.43 5.96
N SER A 74 8.72 -12.23 6.06
CA SER A 74 9.33 -10.97 5.66
C SER A 74 10.03 -10.34 6.86
N ASN A 75 11.34 -10.09 6.75
CA ASN A 75 12.15 -9.44 7.79
C ASN A 75 11.93 -7.91 7.89
N THR A 76 10.92 -7.36 7.20
CA THR A 76 11.04 -5.99 6.65
C THR A 76 10.09 -4.95 7.23
N SER A 77 9.13 -5.31 8.07
CA SER A 77 8.06 -4.38 8.42
C SER A 77 8.04 -4.17 9.92
N GLU A 78 8.63 -3.06 10.36
CA GLU A 78 8.38 -2.54 11.70
C GLU A 78 6.90 -2.17 11.79
N TRP A 79 6.29 -2.38 12.95
CA TRP A 79 4.86 -2.17 13.19
C TRP A 79 4.67 -1.04 14.19
N GLU A 80 3.66 -0.21 13.94
CA GLU A 80 3.23 0.83 14.87
C GLU A 80 1.82 0.55 15.39
N PHE A 81 1.56 0.90 16.65
CA PHE A 81 0.21 0.85 17.20
C PHE A 81 -0.49 2.17 16.88
N ASP A 82 -1.55 2.09 16.09
CA ASP A 82 -2.40 3.22 15.80
C ASP A 82 -3.49 3.34 16.87
N GLU A 83 -3.44 4.43 17.65
CA GLU A 83 -4.38 4.67 18.75
C GLU A 83 -5.79 4.99 18.26
N GLU A 84 -5.96 5.53 17.06
CA GLU A 84 -7.26 5.89 16.50
C GLU A 84 -8.01 4.64 16.02
N LEU A 85 -7.29 3.75 15.35
CA LEU A 85 -7.81 2.50 14.81
C LEU A 85 -7.78 1.35 15.83
N GLN A 86 -7.12 1.53 16.97
CA GLN A 86 -6.89 0.50 17.99
C GLN A 86 -6.33 -0.79 17.38
N ALA A 87 -5.38 -0.64 16.44
CA ALA A 87 -4.82 -1.73 15.66
C ALA A 87 -3.32 -1.54 15.44
N TYR A 88 -2.59 -2.65 15.29
CA TYR A 88 -1.21 -2.60 14.82
C TYR A 88 -1.21 -2.50 13.29
N ILE A 89 -0.48 -1.51 12.78
CA ILE A 89 -0.38 -1.22 11.35
C ILE A 89 1.10 -1.35 10.96
N PRO A 90 1.43 -2.04 9.86
CA PRO A 90 2.79 -2.11 9.37
C PRO A 90 3.23 -0.73 8.86
N LEU A 91 4.51 -0.40 9.03
CA LEU A 91 5.07 0.80 8.44
C LEU A 91 5.04 0.73 6.90
N PRO A 92 4.96 1.89 6.23
CA PRO A 92 4.98 1.94 4.77
C PRO A 92 6.29 1.39 4.21
N ILE A 93 6.20 0.55 3.18
CA ILE A 93 7.37 0.04 2.47
C ILE A 93 8.07 1.13 1.64
N ARG A 94 7.32 2.17 1.24
CA ARG A 94 7.84 3.34 0.54
C ARG A 94 7.08 4.59 0.95
N GLU A 95 7.81 5.68 1.09
CA GLU A 95 7.27 6.98 1.41
C GLU A 95 7.78 8.02 0.41
N PHE A 96 6.87 8.82 -0.15
CA PHE A 96 7.18 9.80 -1.17
C PHE A 96 7.12 11.22 -0.60
N PRO A 97 7.91 12.17 -1.14
CA PRO A 97 7.87 13.56 -0.69
C PRO A 97 6.50 14.19 -0.97
N LEU A 98 6.17 15.21 -0.18
CA LEU A 98 4.96 16.00 -0.37
C LEU A 98 5.04 16.75 -1.71
N MET A 99 4.03 16.59 -2.55
CA MET A 99 3.97 17.23 -3.88
C MET A 99 2.59 17.80 -4.19
N ASP A 100 2.49 18.64 -5.21
CA ASP A 100 1.20 19.16 -5.67
C ASP A 100 0.39 18.06 -6.39
N ILE A 101 -0.92 17.98 -6.14
CA ILE A 101 -1.81 16.98 -6.75
C ILE A 101 -1.76 16.99 -8.29
N TYR A 102 -1.55 18.15 -8.90
CA TYR A 102 -1.48 18.27 -10.36
C TYR A 102 -0.15 17.78 -10.94
N GLN A 103 0.88 17.61 -10.10
CA GLN A 103 2.22 17.15 -10.50
C GLN A 103 2.37 15.63 -10.44
N ILE A 104 1.41 14.89 -9.88
CA ILE A 104 1.47 13.42 -9.78
C ILE A 104 1.78 12.77 -11.14
N GLY A 105 1.13 13.22 -12.21
CA GLY A 105 1.30 12.66 -13.56
C GLY A 105 2.56 13.14 -14.29
N ALA A 106 3.23 14.18 -13.80
CA ALA A 106 4.43 14.74 -14.43
C ALA A 106 5.73 14.18 -13.83
N ALA A 107 5.64 13.55 -12.66
CA ALA A 107 6.77 12.93 -11.94
C ALA A 107 6.82 11.40 -12.11
N ALA A 108 6.00 10.84 -13.00
CA ALA A 108 5.87 9.40 -13.25
C ALA A 108 6.74 8.93 -14.42
#